data_AF-A0A1Q9NFD9-F1
#
_entry.id   AF-A0A1Q9NFD9-F1
#
_cell.length_a   1.000
_cell.length_b   1.000
_cell.length_c   1.000
_cell.angle_alpha   90.00
_cell.angle_beta   90.00
_cell.angle_gamma   90.00
#
_symmetry.space_group_name_H-M   'P 1'
#
loop_
_entity.id
_entity.type
_entity.pdbx_description
1 polymer ?
#
loop_
_entity_poly.entity_id
_entity_poly.type
_entity_poly.pdbx_seq_one_letter_code
_entity_poly.pdbx_strand_id
1 'polypeptide(L)'
;MNDTDLLDKIASLIVKSNHLVIFTGAGISTESGLADYRGLDGVWTRRDKGLRPKPGPSVELVKPNRAHLAIKELQDLGFLKFLISQNVDNLHLRSGFRPELITELHGNHALMQCSSCDLRYSKENVNWDDNAFKQSL
;
A
#
# COMPACT_ATOMS: atom_id res chain seq x y z
N MET A 1 7.98 -0.67 30.32
CA MET A 1 7.61 0.40 29.38
C MET A 1 6.21 0.08 28.92
N ASN A 2 5.24 0.91 29.28
CA ASN A 2 3.85 0.71 28.85
C ASN A 2 3.68 1.22 27.40
N ASP A 3 2.55 0.95 26.77
CA ASP A 3 2.30 1.35 25.38
C ASP A 3 2.36 2.88 25.20
N THR A 4 1.91 3.64 26.20
CA THR A 4 1.95 5.11 26.18
C THR A 4 3.39 5.63 26.14
N ASP A 5 4.30 5.08 26.94
CA ASP A 5 5.72 5.46 26.96
C ASP A 5 6.37 5.25 25.57
N LEU A 6 5.96 4.19 24.86
CA LEU A 6 6.46 3.89 23.52
C LEU A 6 5.93 4.86 22.48
N LEU A 7 4.63 5.18 22.55
CA LEU A 7 4.01 6.16 21.67
C LEU A 7 4.64 7.54 21.84
N ASP A 8 4.83 7.99 23.09
CA ASP A 8 5.49 9.26 23.39
C ASP A 8 6.91 9.31 22.88
N LYS A 9 7.65 8.20 23.01
CA LYS A 9 9.00 8.07 22.48
C LYS A 9 9.02 8.17 20.95
N ILE A 10 8.12 7.47 20.25
CA ILE A 10 8.02 7.52 18.78
C ILE A 10 7.63 8.93 18.32
N ALA A 11 6.64 9.56 18.96
CA ALA A 11 6.23 10.93 18.65
C ALA A 11 7.40 11.91 18.83
N SER A 12 8.16 11.79 19.92
CA SER A 12 9.36 12.61 20.15
C SER A 12 10.42 12.41 19.06
N LEU A 13 10.64 11.16 18.62
CA LEU A 13 11.58 10.86 17.55
C LEU A 13 11.13 11.44 16.21
N ILE A 14 9.84 11.37 15.88
CA ILE A 14 9.27 11.95 14.66
C ILE A 14 9.51 13.47 14.65
N VAL A 15 9.13 14.17 15.72
CA VAL A 15 9.24 15.64 15.80
C VAL A 15 10.69 16.13 15.74
N LYS A 16 11.63 15.38 16.33
CA LYS A 16 13.05 15.73 16.36
C LYS A 16 13.82 15.33 15.10
N SER A 17 13.23 14.49 14.24
CA SER A 17 13.90 13.99 13.04
C SER A 17 13.82 15.02 11.92
N ASN A 18 14.96 15.30 11.28
CA ASN A 18 14.97 16.15 10.08
C ASN A 18 14.36 15.41 8.86
N HIS A 19 14.54 14.08 8.78
CA HIS A 19 14.14 13.26 7.64
C HIS A 19 13.50 11.96 8.09
N LEU A 20 12.17 11.97 8.31
CA LEU A 20 11.42 10.75 8.55
C LEU A 20 11.20 10.00 7.23
N VAL A 21 11.58 8.72 7.19
CA VAL A 21 11.24 7.80 6.11
C VAL A 21 10.45 6.64 6.69
N ILE A 22 9.31 6.31 6.07
CA ILE A 22 8.46 5.20 6.50
C ILE A 22 8.55 4.06 5.50
N PHE A 23 8.66 2.83 6.02
CA PHE A 23 8.58 1.60 5.25
C PHE A 23 7.26 0.89 5.56
N THR A 24 6.54 0.47 4.53
CA THR A 24 5.27 -0.25 4.70
C THR A 24 5.26 -1.56 3.92
N GLY A 25 4.51 -2.52 4.46
CA GLY A 25 4.23 -3.82 3.86
C GLY A 25 2.79 -4.24 4.16
N ALA A 26 2.41 -5.44 3.71
CA ALA A 26 1.00 -5.84 3.62
C ALA A 26 0.23 -5.80 4.95
N GLY A 27 0.94 -5.89 6.08
CA GLY A 27 0.37 -5.78 7.42
C GLY A 27 -0.47 -4.52 7.63
N ILE A 28 -0.05 -3.38 7.05
CA ILE A 28 -0.79 -2.10 7.19
C ILE A 28 -2.19 -2.16 6.55
N SER A 29 -2.41 -3.06 5.60
CA SER A 29 -3.68 -3.18 4.84
C SER A 29 -4.62 -4.25 5.42
N THR A 30 -4.21 -4.94 6.48
CA THR A 30 -5.01 -6.02 7.11
C THR A 30 -6.33 -5.52 7.70
N GLU A 31 -6.33 -4.38 8.37
CA GLU A 31 -7.55 -3.73 8.88
C GLU A 31 -8.46 -3.21 7.76
N SER A 32 -7.93 -3.06 6.54
CA SER A 32 -8.74 -2.75 5.36
C SER A 32 -9.40 -4.00 4.76
N GLY A 33 -9.13 -5.20 5.30
CA GLY A 33 -9.70 -6.48 4.85
C GLY A 33 -8.84 -7.24 3.84
N LEU A 34 -7.65 -6.73 3.50
CA LEU A 34 -6.70 -7.43 2.63
C LEU A 34 -5.84 -8.38 3.46
N ALA A 35 -5.68 -9.62 3.00
CA ALA A 35 -4.77 -10.55 3.67
C ALA A 35 -3.32 -10.08 3.55
N ASP A 36 -2.53 -10.25 4.60
CA ASP A 36 -1.08 -10.17 4.49
C ASP A 36 -0.50 -11.44 3.84
N TYR A 37 0.81 -11.46 3.67
CA TYR A 37 1.51 -12.61 3.09
C TYR A 37 1.96 -13.65 4.12
N ARG A 38 2.48 -13.23 5.27
CA ARG A 38 3.21 -14.09 6.22
C ARG A 38 2.78 -13.98 7.68
N GLY A 39 1.70 -13.26 7.99
CA GLY A 39 1.10 -13.28 9.32
C GLY A 39 0.52 -14.65 9.66
N LEU A 40 -0.12 -14.76 10.83
CA LEU A 40 -0.67 -16.03 11.35
C LEU A 40 -1.56 -16.78 10.34
N ASP A 41 -2.29 -16.02 9.52
CA ASP A 41 -3.20 -16.47 8.47
C ASP A 41 -2.90 -15.88 7.08
N GLY A 42 -1.66 -15.43 6.86
CA GLY A 42 -1.22 -14.84 5.60
C GLY A 42 -1.25 -15.82 4.42
N VAL A 43 -1.26 -15.29 3.20
CA VAL A 43 -1.37 -16.08 1.95
C VAL A 43 -0.33 -17.23 1.90
N TRP A 44 0.94 -16.94 2.20
CA TRP A 44 2.02 -17.93 2.20
C TRP A 44 1.97 -18.83 3.43
N THR A 45 1.70 -18.28 4.61
CA THR A 45 1.54 -19.08 5.84
C THR A 45 0.46 -20.16 5.68
N ARG A 46 -0.64 -19.85 5.00
CA ARG A 46 -1.71 -20.81 4.71
C ARG A 46 -1.29 -21.81 3.65
N ARG A 47 -0.64 -21.37 2.58
CA ARG A 47 -0.10 -22.25 1.53
C ARG A 47 0.88 -23.27 2.10
N ASP A 48 1.78 -22.87 2.99
CA ASP A 48 2.76 -23.74 3.64
C ASP A 48 2.09 -24.81 4.52
N LYS A 49 0.88 -24.53 5.02
CA LYS A 49 0.01 -25.47 5.76
C LYS A 49 -0.91 -26.31 4.85
N GLY A 50 -0.77 -26.19 3.51
CA GLY A 50 -1.66 -26.86 2.55
C GLY A 50 -3.08 -26.27 2.49
N LEU A 51 -3.29 -25.08 3.04
CA LEU A 51 -4.58 -24.40 3.07
C LEU A 51 -4.71 -23.40 1.92
N ARG A 52 -5.94 -23.20 1.43
CA ARG A 52 -6.23 -22.12 0.47
C ARG A 52 -6.11 -20.75 1.13
N PRO A 53 -5.74 -19.69 0.38
CA PRO A 53 -5.84 -18.31 0.85
C PRO A 53 -7.26 -18.02 1.37
N LYS A 54 -7.38 -17.17 2.40
CA LYS A 54 -8.71 -16.74 2.85
C LYS A 54 -9.37 -15.91 1.74
N PRO A 55 -10.68 -16.12 1.47
CA PRO A 55 -11.42 -15.20 0.62
C PRO A 55 -11.35 -13.79 1.21
N GLY A 56 -11.18 -12.80 0.35
CA GLY A 56 -11.16 -11.40 0.70
C GLY A 56 -11.88 -10.57 -0.36
N PRO A 57 -12.17 -9.30 -0.08
CA PRO A 57 -12.71 -8.39 -1.07
C PRO A 57 -11.71 -8.17 -2.22
N SER A 58 -12.22 -7.74 -3.37
CA SER A 58 -11.36 -7.20 -4.44
C SER A 58 -10.64 -5.95 -3.94
N VAL A 59 -9.38 -5.78 -4.33
CA VAL A 59 -8.53 -4.64 -3.89
C VAL A 59 -9.18 -3.29 -4.23
N GLU A 60 -9.85 -3.22 -5.37
CA GLU A 60 -10.53 -2.03 -5.89
C GLU A 60 -11.68 -1.57 -4.96
N LEU A 61 -12.32 -2.50 -4.25
CA LEU A 61 -13.46 -2.22 -3.37
C LEU A 61 -13.04 -1.79 -1.96
N VAL A 62 -11.78 -2.03 -1.60
CA VAL A 62 -11.24 -1.71 -0.28
C VAL A 62 -10.87 -0.23 -0.17
N LYS A 63 -10.94 0.36 1.02
CA LYS A 63 -10.55 1.76 1.29
C LYS A 63 -9.28 1.86 2.14
N PRO A 64 -8.51 2.96 2.03
CA PRO A 64 -7.43 3.26 2.95
C PRO A 64 -7.94 3.29 4.40
N ASN A 65 -7.20 2.69 5.32
CA ASN A 65 -7.53 2.69 6.76
C ASN A 65 -6.80 3.80 7.53
N ARG A 66 -6.97 3.80 8.86
CA ARG A 66 -6.35 4.80 9.77
C ARG A 66 -4.84 4.89 9.62
N ALA A 67 -4.14 3.78 9.38
CA ALA A 67 -2.69 3.81 9.23
C ALA A 67 -2.25 4.49 7.93
N HIS A 68 -2.95 4.23 6.82
CA HIS A 68 -2.71 4.96 5.56
C HIS A 68 -2.98 6.45 5.71
N LEU A 69 -4.08 6.81 6.37
CA LEU A 69 -4.48 8.19 6.61
C LEU A 69 -3.50 8.91 7.55
N ALA A 70 -2.99 8.25 8.59
CA ALA A 70 -1.98 8.81 9.49
C ALA A 70 -0.64 9.07 8.78
N ILE A 71 -0.21 8.18 7.88
CA ILE A 71 0.99 8.39 7.07
C ILE A 71 0.80 9.58 6.12
N LYS A 72 -0.39 9.71 5.52
CA LYS A 72 -0.75 10.87 4.72
C LYS A 72 -0.78 12.16 5.55
N GLU A 73 -1.26 12.10 6.79
CA GLU A 73 -1.24 13.26 7.68
C GLU A 73 0.18 13.68 8.05
N LEU A 74 1.09 12.74 8.30
CA LEU A 74 2.52 13.04 8.51
C LEU A 74 3.16 13.71 7.28
N GLN A 75 2.72 13.36 6.07
CA GLN A 75 3.10 14.05 4.84
C GLN A 75 2.57 15.49 4.82
N ASP A 76 1.28 15.69 5.10
CA ASP A 76 0.64 17.00 5.03
C ASP A 76 1.22 17.97 6.08
N LEU A 77 1.58 17.45 7.25
CA LEU A 77 2.26 18.20 8.31
C LEU A 77 3.73 18.47 8.01
N GLY A 78 4.28 17.92 6.92
CA GLY A 78 5.66 18.12 6.50
C GLY A 78 6.71 17.32 7.29
N PHE A 79 6.29 16.39 8.15
CA PHE A 79 7.22 15.52 8.89
C PHE A 79 7.79 14.42 8.00
N LEU A 80 6.99 13.84 7.11
CA LEU A 80 7.40 12.73 6.27
C LEU A 80 8.22 13.20 5.07
N LYS A 81 9.46 12.73 4.97
CA LYS A 81 10.35 12.99 3.83
C LYS A 81 10.05 12.07 2.65
N PHE A 82 9.80 10.79 2.92
CA PHE A 82 9.57 9.79 1.88
C PHE A 82 8.88 8.53 2.41
N LEU A 83 8.13 7.85 1.55
CA LEU A 83 7.47 6.57 1.81
C LEU A 83 8.01 5.49 0.88
N ILE A 84 8.38 4.35 1.45
CA ILE A 84 8.80 3.16 0.71
C ILE A 84 7.78 2.07 0.96
N SER A 85 7.06 1.66 -0.09
CA SER A 85 6.01 0.66 0.01
C SER A 85 6.38 -0.61 -0.75
N GLN A 86 6.16 -1.75 -0.10
CA GLN A 86 6.16 -3.07 -0.72
C GLN A 86 4.76 -3.50 -1.19
N ASN A 87 3.73 -2.72 -0.87
CA ASN A 87 2.35 -3.05 -1.22
C ASN A 87 2.07 -2.75 -2.69
N VAL A 88 1.23 -3.59 -3.29
CA VAL A 88 0.73 -3.45 -4.66
C VAL A 88 -0.74 -3.02 -4.70
N ASP A 89 -1.33 -2.69 -3.54
CA ASP A 89 -2.77 -2.50 -3.32
C ASP A 89 -3.31 -1.10 -3.68
N ASN A 90 -2.41 -0.17 -4.05
CA ASN A 90 -2.72 1.23 -4.38
C ASN A 90 -3.34 2.05 -3.23
N LEU A 91 -3.38 1.56 -1.98
CA LEU A 91 -4.10 2.24 -0.90
C LEU A 91 -3.41 3.52 -0.42
N HIS A 92 -2.09 3.65 -0.58
CA HIS A 92 -1.39 4.91 -0.31
C HIS A 92 -1.79 6.00 -1.29
N LEU A 93 -1.72 5.78 -2.60
CA LEU A 93 -2.13 6.80 -3.58
C LEU A 93 -3.62 7.13 -3.45
N ARG A 94 -4.47 6.12 -3.21
CA ARG A 94 -5.91 6.32 -2.97
C ARG A 94 -6.24 7.04 -1.66
N SER A 95 -5.30 7.17 -0.72
CA SER A 95 -5.47 8.01 0.48
C SER A 95 -5.25 9.50 0.20
N GLY A 96 -4.84 9.85 -1.03
CA GLY A 96 -4.39 11.20 -1.40
C GLY A 96 -2.92 11.44 -1.10
N PHE A 97 -2.13 10.37 -0.87
CA PHE A 97 -0.68 10.49 -0.74
C PHE A 97 -0.06 11.00 -2.06
N ARG A 98 0.93 11.88 -1.93
CA ARG A 98 1.56 12.55 -3.07
C ARG A 98 2.47 11.57 -3.83
N PRO A 99 2.22 11.32 -5.13
CA PRO A 99 2.99 10.35 -5.91
C PRO A 99 4.50 10.63 -5.94
N GLU A 100 4.93 11.88 -5.81
CA GLU A 100 6.34 12.26 -5.82
C GLU A 100 7.10 11.90 -4.52
N LEU A 101 6.39 11.51 -3.46
CA LEU A 101 6.97 11.18 -2.15
C LEU A 101 6.90 9.69 -1.81
N ILE A 102 6.52 8.84 -2.77
CA ILE A 102 6.42 7.40 -2.57
C ILE A 102 7.19 6.65 -3.66
N THR A 103 7.81 5.54 -3.27
CA THR A 103 8.19 4.49 -4.21
C THR A 103 7.44 3.19 -3.90
N GLU A 104 6.97 2.53 -4.95
CA GLU A 104 6.23 1.27 -4.90
C GLU A 104 7.14 0.16 -5.46
N LEU A 105 7.88 -0.50 -4.56
CA LEU A 105 8.99 -1.39 -4.92
C LEU A 105 8.55 -2.62 -5.71
N HIS A 106 7.32 -3.07 -5.51
CA HIS A 106 6.76 -4.26 -6.17
C HIS A 106 5.76 -3.88 -7.27
N GLY A 107 5.69 -2.60 -7.65
CA GLY A 107 4.69 -2.08 -8.57
C GLY A 107 3.34 -1.80 -7.90
N ASN A 108 2.31 -1.60 -8.72
CA ASN A 108 0.98 -1.21 -8.28
C ASN A 108 -0.07 -1.83 -9.20
N HIS A 109 -1.00 -2.61 -8.63
CA HIS A 109 -2.00 -3.36 -9.39
C HIS A 109 -2.94 -2.46 -10.23
N ALA A 110 -3.09 -1.19 -9.85
CA ALA A 110 -3.95 -0.24 -10.54
C ALA A 110 -3.25 0.51 -11.70
N LEU A 111 -1.93 0.34 -11.86
CA LEU A 111 -1.13 1.09 -12.83
C LEU A 111 -0.49 0.16 -13.86
N MET A 112 -0.46 0.61 -15.11
CA MET A 112 0.28 0.02 -16.21
C MET A 112 1.50 0.86 -16.52
N GLN A 113 2.55 0.24 -17.05
CA GLN A 113 3.79 0.92 -17.45
C GLN A 113 4.08 0.64 -18.92
N CYS A 114 4.38 1.70 -19.69
CA CYS A 114 4.85 1.55 -21.06
C CYS A 114 6.26 0.96 -21.08
N SER A 115 6.45 -0.15 -21.80
CA SER A 115 7.76 -0.83 -21.92
C SER A 115 8.82 -0.05 -22.71
N SER A 116 8.42 1.02 -23.41
CA SER A 116 9.33 1.82 -24.24
C SER A 116 9.78 3.12 -23.58
N CYS A 117 8.94 3.76 -22.77
CA CYS A 117 9.21 5.08 -22.18
C CYS A 117 8.97 5.19 -20.67
N ASP A 118 8.62 4.07 -20.01
CA ASP A 118 8.39 3.96 -18.56
C ASP A 118 7.28 4.84 -17.96
N LEU A 119 6.56 5.59 -18.80
CA LEU A 119 5.38 6.33 -18.37
C LEU A 119 4.33 5.36 -17.81
N ARG A 120 3.75 5.77 -16.67
CA ARG A 120 2.73 5.02 -15.95
C ARG A 120 1.35 5.61 -16.22
N TYR A 121 0.37 4.72 -16.39
CA TYR A 121 -1.00 5.07 -16.72
C TYR A 121 -1.97 4.23 -15.89
N SER A 122 -3.10 4.80 -15.48
CA SER A 122 -4.23 3.97 -15.06
C SER A 122 -4.93 3.38 -16.29
N LYS A 123 -5.82 2.40 -16.08
CA LYS A 123 -6.68 1.88 -17.16
C LYS A 123 -7.53 2.99 -17.79
N GLU A 124 -8.03 3.89 -16.97
CA GLU A 124 -8.85 5.03 -17.40
C GLU A 124 -8.04 6.01 -18.25
N ASN A 125 -6.77 6.29 -17.89
CA ASN A 125 -5.91 7.20 -18.65
C ASN A 125 -5.73 6.80 -20.14
N VAL A 126 -5.80 5.50 -20.44
CA VAL A 126 -5.58 4.96 -21.79
C VAL A 126 -6.84 4.36 -22.41
N ASN A 127 -8.02 4.59 -21.81
CA ASN A 127 -9.29 3.99 -22.24
C ASN A 127 -9.19 2.47 -22.45
N TRP A 128 -8.57 1.77 -21.50
CA TRP A 128 -8.34 0.33 -21.58
C TRP A 128 -9.66 -0.45 -21.61
N ASP A 129 -9.86 -1.27 -22.65
CA ASP A 129 -11.03 -2.14 -22.78
C ASP A 129 -10.72 -3.56 -22.29
N ASP A 130 -11.22 -3.89 -21.09
CA ASP A 130 -11.11 -5.23 -20.50
C ASP A 130 -11.85 -6.31 -21.29
N ASN A 131 -12.69 -5.94 -22.27
CA ASN A 131 -13.43 -6.88 -23.12
C ASN A 131 -12.80 -7.08 -24.50
N ALA A 132 -11.82 -6.26 -24.89
CA ALA A 132 -11.17 -6.34 -26.20
C ALA A 132 -10.55 -7.72 -26.50
N PHE A 133 -10.18 -8.47 -25.46
CA PHE A 133 -9.54 -9.79 -25.57
C PHE A 133 -10.43 -10.95 -25.12
N LYS A 134 -11.70 -10.69 -24.74
CA LYS A 134 -12.63 -11.74 -24.29
C LYS A 134 -13.36 -12.47 -25.42
N GLN A 135 -13.17 -12.07 -26.68
CA GLN A 135 -13.88 -12.64 -27.84
C GLN A 135 -13.14 -13.80 -28.54
N SER A 136 -12.05 -14.32 -27.98
CA SER A 136 -11.20 -15.31 -28.67
C SER A 136 -10.99 -16.64 -27.94
N LEU A 137 -11.92 -17.07 -27.07
CA LEU A 137 -11.96 -18.42 -26.50
C LEU A 137 -13.38 -19.00 -26.53
#